data_AF-A0AAU9Y4I2-F1
#
_entry.id   AF-A0AAU9Y4I2-F1
#
_cell.length_a   1.000
_cell.length_b   1.000
_cell.length_c   1.000
_cell.angle_alpha   90.00
_cell.angle_beta   90.00
_cell.angle_gamma   90.00
#
_symmetry.space_group_name_H-M   'P 1'
#
loop_
_entity.id
_entity.type
_entity.pdbx_description
1 polymer ?
#
loop_
_entity_poly.entity_id
_entity_poly.type
_entity_poly.pdbx_seq_one_letter_code
_entity_poly.pdbx_strand_id
1 'polypeptide(L)'
;LVQDSPVLLINIYAPNNTYDAVDFYENLRTTLLESDYDQDYSYGSKTEKKDVVTKIRELMLAFNLVDIWRLRNPDKKRYTWKQNKPLVQRRLDYWLISDDFQDDVDSTGI
;
A
#
# COMPACT_ATOMS: atom_id res chain seq x y z
N LEU A 1 -17.86 14.77 7.91
CA LEU A 1 -19.28 14.49 7.56
C LEU A 1 -19.32 14.09 6.10
N VAL A 2 -18.67 12.96 5.78
CA VAL A 2 -18.78 12.28 4.49
C VAL A 2 -19.89 11.25 4.62
N GLN A 3 -21.11 11.72 4.90
CA GLN A 3 -22.29 10.88 4.74
C GLN A 3 -22.70 11.02 3.28
N ASP A 4 -22.67 9.90 2.56
CA ASP A 4 -23.11 9.69 1.16
C ASP A 4 -22.04 9.69 0.04
N SER A 5 -20.73 9.77 0.35
CA SER A 5 -19.73 9.46 -0.69
C SER A 5 -19.61 7.94 -0.90
N PRO A 6 -19.64 7.44 -2.14
CA PRO A 6 -19.41 6.03 -2.41
C PRO A 6 -17.98 5.66 -2.02
N VAL A 7 -17.84 4.62 -1.20
CA VAL A 7 -16.53 4.07 -0.80
C VAL A 7 -16.31 2.75 -1.52
N LEU A 8 -15.12 2.59 -2.12
CA LEU A 8 -14.65 1.32 -2.65
C LEU A 8 -13.73 0.65 -1.62
N LEU A 9 -14.15 -0.50 -1.09
CA LEU A 9 -13.32 -1.31 -0.21
C LEU A 9 -12.72 -2.48 -0.99
N ILE A 10 -11.39 -2.57 -0.99
CA ILE A 10 -10.63 -3.64 -1.65
C ILE A 10 -9.84 -4.41 -0.60
N ASN A 11 -10.03 -5.72 -0.53
CA ASN A 11 -9.22 -6.61 0.30
C ASN A 11 -8.20 -7.34 -0.58
N ILE A 12 -6.92 -7.27 -0.21
CA ILE A 12 -5.80 -7.72 -1.03
C ILE A 12 -4.94 -8.70 -0.21
N TYR A 13 -4.75 -9.90 -0.74
CA TYR A 13 -3.81 -10.90 -0.20
C TYR A 13 -2.66 -11.10 -1.17
N ALA A 14 -1.51 -10.47 -0.86
CA ALA A 14 -0.32 -10.56 -1.71
C ALA A 14 0.43 -11.90 -1.52
N PRO A 15 1.12 -12.40 -2.55
CA PRO A 15 1.99 -13.57 -2.45
C PRO A 15 3.08 -13.42 -1.37
N ASN A 16 3.47 -14.53 -0.75
CA ASN A 16 4.45 -14.54 0.34
C ASN A 16 5.91 -14.35 -0.11
N ASN A 17 6.23 -14.69 -1.36
CA ASN A 17 7.59 -14.55 -1.86
C ASN A 17 7.77 -13.21 -2.59
N THR A 18 8.97 -12.64 -2.50
CA THR A 18 9.26 -11.28 -2.98
C THR A 18 9.08 -11.12 -4.49
N TYR A 19 9.42 -12.14 -5.28
CA TYR A 19 9.34 -12.06 -6.74
C TYR A 19 7.89 -11.98 -7.20
N ASP A 20 7.06 -12.92 -6.75
CA ASP A 20 5.64 -12.94 -7.06
C ASP A 20 4.91 -11.73 -6.47
N ALA A 21 5.32 -11.25 -5.29
CA ALA A 21 4.74 -10.06 -4.68
C ALA A 21 5.01 -8.80 -5.53
N VAL A 22 6.23 -8.63 -6.04
CA VAL A 22 6.57 -7.48 -6.90
C VAL A 22 5.75 -7.52 -8.18
N ASP A 23 5.72 -8.66 -8.85
CA ASP A 23 4.98 -8.82 -10.10
C ASP A 23 3.45 -8.67 -9.84
N PHE A 24 2.96 -9.13 -8.69
CA PHE A 24 1.58 -8.92 -8.23
C PHE A 24 1.21 -7.44 -8.08
N TYR A 25 2.05 -6.63 -7.40
CA TYR A 25 1.76 -5.21 -7.19
C TYR A 25 1.87 -4.39 -8.48
N GLU A 26 2.76 -4.74 -9.40
CA GLU A 26 2.82 -4.13 -10.73
C GLU A 26 1.55 -4.41 -11.54
N ASN A 27 1.10 -5.68 -11.53
CA ASN A 27 -0.13 -6.07 -12.21
C ASN A 27 -1.35 -5.40 -11.58
N LEU A 28 -1.43 -5.36 -10.25
CA LEU A 28 -2.50 -4.68 -9.53
C LEU A 28 -2.55 -3.19 -9.91
N ARG A 29 -1.42 -2.49 -9.88
CA ARG A 29 -1.32 -1.09 -10.29
C ARG A 29 -1.79 -0.91 -11.73
N THR A 30 -1.34 -1.77 -12.63
CA THR A 30 -1.73 -1.73 -14.04
C THR A 30 -3.22 -1.93 -14.22
N THR A 31 -3.82 -2.96 -13.61
CA THR A 31 -5.27 -3.22 -13.67
C THR A 31 -6.10 -2.07 -13.12
N LEU A 32 -5.65 -1.42 -12.04
CA LEU A 32 -6.34 -0.26 -11.46
C LEU A 32 -6.17 1.02 -12.29
N LEU A 33 -5.07 1.15 -13.06
CA LEU A 33 -4.85 2.28 -13.97
C LEU A 33 -5.52 2.07 -15.33
N GLU A 34 -5.64 0.84 -15.81
CA GLU A 34 -6.33 0.51 -17.06
C GLU A 34 -7.84 0.83 -17.00
N SER A 35 -8.42 0.99 -15.81
CA SER A 35 -9.78 1.52 -15.66
C SER A 35 -9.88 3.04 -15.86
N ASP A 36 -8.76 3.76 -15.90
CA ASP A 36 -8.68 5.23 -15.93
C ASP A 36 -7.71 5.68 -17.04
N TYR A 37 -8.09 5.43 -18.30
CA TYR A 37 -7.23 5.66 -19.46
C TYR A 37 -7.09 7.17 -19.77
N ASP A 38 -6.10 7.82 -19.15
CA ASP A 38 -5.38 8.95 -19.75
C ASP A 38 -3.89 8.81 -19.41
N GLN A 39 -3.14 8.18 -20.32
CA GLN A 39 -1.73 7.82 -20.12
C GLN A 39 -0.82 8.98 -20.48
N ASP A 40 -0.04 9.47 -19.51
CA ASP A 40 1.23 10.10 -19.84
C ASP A 40 2.28 9.99 -18.71
N TYR A 41 2.90 8.81 -18.53
CA TYR A 41 4.14 8.73 -17.74
C TYR A 41 5.14 7.68 -18.26
N SER A 42 6.35 8.16 -18.54
CA SER A 42 7.56 7.40 -18.87
C SER A 42 8.39 7.18 -17.60
N TYR A 43 8.76 5.93 -17.29
CA TYR A 43 9.74 5.64 -16.24
C TYR A 43 11.10 5.31 -16.85
N GLY A 44 12.10 6.10 -16.47
CA GLY A 44 13.50 5.93 -16.84
C GLY A 44 14.10 4.65 -16.24
N SER A 45 14.77 3.90 -17.12
CA SER A 45 15.49 2.66 -16.82
C SER A 45 16.66 2.87 -15.85
N LYS A 46 16.59 2.26 -14.67
CA LYS A 46 17.73 1.66 -13.95
C LYS A 46 17.23 0.41 -13.22
N THR A 47 18.02 -0.66 -13.22
CA THR A 47 17.76 -1.92 -12.50
C THR A 47 17.76 -1.67 -10.99
N GLU A 48 16.64 -1.16 -10.48
CA GLU A 48 16.42 -1.02 -9.05
C GLU A 48 16.12 -2.39 -8.44
N LYS A 49 16.58 -2.59 -7.19
CA LYS A 49 16.27 -3.80 -6.44
C LYS A 49 14.75 -3.96 -6.38
N LYS A 50 14.26 -5.13 -6.75
CA LYS A 50 12.86 -5.57 -6.58
C LYS A 50 12.48 -5.46 -5.10
N ASP A 51 11.95 -4.32 -4.69
CA ASP A 51 11.50 -4.03 -3.34
C ASP A 51 9.98 -3.83 -3.33
N VAL A 52 9.28 -4.76 -2.69
CA VAL A 52 7.81 -4.71 -2.51
C VAL A 52 7.38 -3.40 -1.85
N VAL A 53 8.19 -2.85 -0.95
CA VAL A 53 7.87 -1.58 -0.28
C VAL A 53 7.85 -0.42 -1.28
N THR A 54 8.76 -0.42 -2.26
CA THR A 54 8.76 0.58 -3.34
C THR A 54 7.50 0.46 -4.19
N LYS A 55 7.09 -0.76 -4.56
CA LYS A 55 5.86 -0.99 -5.35
C LYS A 55 4.60 -0.53 -4.62
N ILE A 56 4.52 -0.79 -3.31
CA ILE A 56 3.41 -0.26 -2.48
C ILE A 56 3.42 1.27 -2.47
N ARG A 57 4.59 1.92 -2.34
CA ARG A 57 4.70 3.39 -2.38
C ARG A 57 4.31 3.98 -3.73
N GLU A 58 4.66 3.32 -4.83
CA GLU A 58 4.24 3.74 -6.17
C GLU A 58 2.72 3.63 -6.34
N LEU A 59 2.10 2.57 -5.84
CA LEU A 59 0.65 2.43 -5.80
C LEU A 59 0.02 3.53 -4.95
N MET A 60 0.56 3.81 -3.77
CA MET A 60 0.10 4.91 -2.90
C MET A 60 0.16 6.26 -3.62
N LEU A 61 1.29 6.55 -4.30
CA LEU A 61 1.46 7.79 -5.06
C LEU A 61 0.47 7.88 -6.23
N ALA A 62 0.27 6.79 -6.96
CA ALA A 62 -0.59 6.77 -8.14
C ALA A 62 -2.08 6.99 -7.80
N PHE A 63 -2.54 6.53 -6.64
CA PHE A 63 -3.95 6.58 -6.23
C PHE A 63 -4.22 7.54 -5.06
N ASN A 64 -3.28 8.44 -4.76
CA ASN A 64 -3.33 9.38 -3.63
C ASN A 64 -3.73 8.69 -2.29
N LEU A 65 -3.11 7.54 -2.01
CA LEU A 65 -3.37 6.76 -0.79
C LEU A 65 -2.31 7.03 0.28
N VAL A 66 -2.75 7.01 1.53
CA VAL A 66 -1.89 7.03 2.71
C VAL A 66 -2.06 5.75 3.53
N ASP A 67 -0.95 5.31 4.11
CA ASP A 67 -0.97 4.31 5.17
C ASP A 67 -1.36 4.98 6.49
N ILE A 68 -2.66 4.99 6.78
CA ILE A 68 -3.21 5.77 7.89
C ILE A 68 -2.64 5.34 9.24
N TRP A 69 -2.33 4.05 9.40
CA TRP A 69 -1.72 3.56 10.63
C TRP A 69 -0.33 4.15 10.83
N ARG A 70 0.51 4.12 9.78
CA ARG A 70 1.87 4.69 9.85
C ARG A 70 1.83 6.19 10.05
N LEU A 71 0.92 6.89 9.38
CA LEU A 71 0.77 8.33 9.47
C LEU A 71 0.43 8.79 10.89
N ARG A 72 -0.51 8.12 11.56
CA ARG A 72 -0.90 8.45 12.95
C ARG A 72 0.08 7.90 14.00
N ASN A 73 1.02 7.03 13.61
CA ASN A 73 1.98 6.37 14.51
C ASN A 73 3.42 6.37 13.95
N PRO A 74 4.00 7.54 13.65
CA PRO A 74 5.28 7.64 12.93
C PRO A 74 6.43 6.94 13.68
N ASP A 75 6.49 7.12 15.00
CA ASP A 75 7.59 6.62 15.83
C ASP A 75 7.37 5.19 16.37
N LYS A 76 6.16 4.63 16.21
CA LYS A 76 5.85 3.31 16.76
C LYS A 76 6.39 2.20 15.88
N LYS A 77 7.13 1.29 16.51
CA LYS A 77 7.53 0.01 15.92
C LYS A 77 6.49 -1.05 16.28
N ARG A 78 5.57 -1.31 15.37
CA ARG A 78 4.60 -2.41 15.46
C ARG A 78 4.80 -3.38 14.31
N TYR A 79 4.63 -4.66 14.62
CA TYR A 79 4.81 -5.76 13.71
C TYR A 79 3.55 -6.62 13.76
N THR A 80 3.07 -7.02 12.60
CA THR A 80 1.91 -7.89 12.45
C THR A 80 2.32 -9.31 12.07
N TRP A 81 3.59 -9.50 11.72
CA TRP A 81 4.21 -10.80 11.51
C TRP A 81 5.53 -10.91 12.27
N LYS A 82 5.79 -12.10 12.81
CA LYS A 82 7.03 -12.43 13.54
C LYS A 82 7.51 -13.84 13.21
N GLN A 83 8.81 -13.99 13.04
CA GLN A 83 9.54 -15.25 13.07
C GLN A 83 10.51 -15.20 14.25
N ASN A 84 10.54 -16.27 15.03
CA ASN A 84 11.30 -16.29 16.27
C ASN A 84 12.80 -16.64 16.06
N LYS A 85 13.14 -17.38 14.99
CA LYS A 85 14.51 -17.86 14.73
C LYS A 85 14.82 -17.92 13.22
N PRO A 86 15.80 -17.12 12.72
CA PRO A 86 16.29 -15.89 13.35
C PRO A 86 15.14 -14.94 13.69
N LEU A 87 15.33 -14.04 14.66
CA LEU A 87 14.31 -13.04 15.00
C LEU A 87 14.11 -12.10 13.81
N VAL A 88 12.96 -12.21 13.16
CA VAL A 88 12.54 -11.31 12.08
C VAL A 88 11.15 -10.82 12.40
N GLN A 89 10.95 -9.51 12.36
CA GLN A 89 9.66 -8.90 12.64
C GLN A 89 9.34 -7.93 11.51
N ARG A 90 8.12 -8.02 10.97
CA ARG A 90 7.68 -7.22 9.84
C ARG A 90 6.25 -6.75 10.07
N ARG A 91 5.89 -5.63 9.44
CA ARG A 91 4.50 -5.22 9.30
C ARG A 91 4.06 -5.56 7.89
N LEU A 92 3.21 -6.58 7.78
CA LEU A 92 2.72 -7.09 6.52
C LEU A 92 1.29 -6.61 6.23
N ASP A 93 0.57 -6.17 7.26
CA ASP A 93 -0.80 -5.71 7.15
C ASP A 93 -0.82 -4.18 7.10
N TYR A 94 -1.49 -3.65 6.07
CA TYR A 94 -1.61 -2.23 5.78
C TYR A 94 -3.08 -1.84 5.72
N TRP A 95 -3.38 -0.63 6.17
CA TRP A 95 -4.63 0.06 5.89
C TRP A 95 -4.28 1.26 5.01
N LEU A 96 -4.49 1.12 3.71
CA LEU A 96 -4.31 2.20 2.74
C LEU A 96 -5.68 2.85 2.50
N ILE A 97 -5.77 4.16 2.67
CA ILE A 97 -6.97 4.95 2.44
C ILE A 97 -6.64 6.13 1.54
N SER A 98 -7.60 6.69 0.80
CA SER A 98 -7.37 7.96 0.11
C SER A 98 -7.05 9.05 1.12
N ASP A 99 -6.12 9.93 0.77
CA ASP A 99 -5.69 11.07 1.60
C ASP A 99 -6.91 11.92 2.04
N ASP A 100 -7.93 12.05 1.20
CA ASP A 100 -9.14 12.81 1.49
C ASP A 100 -9.98 12.25 2.66
N PHE A 101 -9.85 10.95 2.98
CA PHE A 101 -10.61 10.30 4.06
C PHE A 101 -9.89 10.33 5.42
N GLN A 102 -8.72 10.97 5.51
CA GLN A 102 -7.94 10.99 6.75
C GLN A 102 -8.69 11.56 7.95
N ASP A 103 -9.48 12.61 7.73
CA ASP A 103 -10.19 13.33 8.78
C ASP A 103 -11.42 12.55 9.28
N ASP A 104 -11.92 11.59 8.51
CA ASP A 104 -13.00 10.69 8.91
C ASP A 104 -12.49 9.46 9.70
N VAL A 105 -11.17 9.33 9.90
CA VAL A 105 -10.58 8.23 10.70
C VAL A 105 -10.41 8.64 12.16
N ASP A 106 -11.34 8.16 13.01
CA ASP A 106 -11.34 8.42 14.45
C ASP A 106 -10.15 7.79 15.20
N SER A 107 -9.74 6.57 14.82
CA SER A 107 -8.66 5.86 15.51
C SER A 107 -7.94 4.85 14.63
N THR A 108 -6.65 4.63 14.94
CA THR A 108 -5.78 3.66 14.25
C THR A 108 -5.22 2.61 15.22
N GLY A 109 -6.04 2.26 16.22
CA GLY A 109 -5.68 1.23 17.19
C GLY A 109 -5.51 -0.14 16.53
N ILE A 110 -4.26 -0.57 16.40
CA ILE A 110 -3.87 -1.98 16.17
C ILE A 110 -3.30 -2.55 17.49
#